data_AF-A0A4V1NS56-F1
#
_entry.id   AF-A0A4V1NS56-F1
#
_cell.length_a   1.000
_cell.length_b   1.000
_cell.length_c   1.000
_cell.angle_alpha   90.00
_cell.angle_beta   90.00
_cell.angle_gamma   90.00
#
_symmetry.space_group_name_H-M   'P 1'
#
loop_
_entity.id
_entity.type
_entity.pdbx_description
1 polymer ?
#
loop_
_entity_poly.entity_id
_entity_poly.type
_entity_poly.pdbx_seq_one_letter_code
_entity_poly.pdbx_strand_id
1 'polypeptide(L)'
;MDENNKFDVVGTNIAEKATMIWNVADMLRGPFKPHEYGLVILPMTVVKRFHDCLLPTHKAVLEQYEKVKNFAVIDGFLTKASGYQFYNISKYTFESLLADPENIEANFRDYLNGFSANVQDVLAKFDFDNIIRRMVESNTLYLVIKEFNSQKGYLGPDKISAVDCGYIFEDLVKRFSESFGEEAGAHFTSRDIIYLMTDLLLSDADLSKGGNVTVYDMAMGTSQMLSCMEERIQELNTEIGVTCFGQEFNPSTFAIAKADMMIRGGDPNNMRFGDTLSEDQFSGYQFQYIISNPPFGIDWKREKAAVEAEAKKGELGRFAPGLPKISDGQQLFVLNGLSKLAPNGKMAIIQNGSPLFSGDAGSGPSEIRRYILENDWLDAIVQLGTDMFMNTGISTYIWICSKDKPIHRAGKVQLIDASHCFEARRKSIGTKRNDITDKCRDLIVKAYGAFENGTIYGEKDGIYCQSKIFDTEEFGYQKIVVEQPQKDENGEIILKKGKPVADVSLRDTEKVPLTEEIEEYFKREVLPYAPEAWIDEKKTKKGYEIPMTRYFYEYQAPEPVEEIAVRLHELELDIQSSLDALFGEK
;
A
#
# COMPACT_ATOMS: atom_id res chain seq x y z
N MET A 1 8.26 -28.97 7.55
CA MET A 1 9.32 -28.71 6.55
C MET A 1 9.86 -27.34 6.93
N ASP A 2 11.10 -27.26 7.42
CA ASP A 2 11.66 -26.02 8.01
C ASP A 2 11.50 -24.81 7.07
N GLU A 3 11.04 -23.68 7.58
CA GLU A 3 10.86 -22.42 6.83
C GLU A 3 12.14 -21.99 6.12
N ASN A 4 13.31 -22.21 6.74
CA ASN A 4 14.62 -21.95 6.13
C ASN A 4 14.82 -22.71 4.80
N ASN A 5 14.29 -23.94 4.68
CA ASN A 5 14.41 -24.74 3.46
C ASN A 5 13.45 -24.24 2.35
N LYS A 6 12.31 -23.61 2.71
CA LYS A 6 11.40 -22.97 1.73
C LYS A 6 12.04 -21.73 1.11
N PHE A 7 12.67 -20.87 1.93
CA PHE A 7 13.33 -19.66 1.43
C PHE A 7 14.51 -19.96 0.49
N ASP A 8 15.29 -21.02 0.77
CA ASP A 8 16.40 -21.44 -0.10
C ASP A 8 15.92 -21.94 -1.49
N VAL A 9 14.80 -22.68 -1.53
CA VAL A 9 14.20 -23.16 -2.79
C VAL A 9 13.61 -22.01 -3.61
N VAL A 10 12.88 -21.10 -2.97
CA VAL A 10 12.33 -19.90 -3.63
C VAL A 10 13.47 -19.03 -4.18
N GLY A 11 14.52 -18.79 -3.40
CA GLY A 11 15.68 -18.02 -3.84
C GLY A 11 16.40 -18.65 -5.03
N THR A 12 16.54 -19.98 -5.04
CA THR A 12 17.10 -20.72 -6.18
C THR A 12 16.22 -20.58 -7.42
N ASN A 13 14.91 -20.76 -7.28
CA ASN A 13 13.94 -20.59 -8.38
C ASN A 13 14.00 -19.18 -8.97
N ILE A 14 14.02 -18.14 -8.13
CA ILE A 14 14.15 -16.74 -8.56
C ILE A 14 15.47 -16.53 -9.32
N ALA A 15 16.58 -17.06 -8.82
CA ALA A 15 17.90 -16.90 -9.47
C ALA A 15 17.98 -17.59 -10.85
N GLU A 16 17.39 -18.78 -10.99
CA GLU A 16 17.30 -19.46 -12.29
C GLU A 16 16.45 -18.66 -13.28
N LYS A 17 15.30 -18.16 -12.83
CA LYS A 17 14.40 -17.34 -13.65
C LYS A 17 15.06 -16.02 -14.04
N ALA A 18 15.75 -15.38 -13.11
CA ALA A 18 16.54 -14.18 -13.35
C ALA A 18 17.56 -14.39 -14.49
N THR A 19 18.21 -15.55 -14.55
CA THR A 19 19.15 -15.88 -15.62
C THR A 19 18.44 -15.98 -16.98
N MET A 20 17.29 -16.67 -17.03
CA MET A 20 16.47 -16.76 -18.25
C MET A 20 16.01 -15.38 -18.72
N ILE A 21 15.56 -14.53 -17.79
CA ILE A 21 15.14 -13.15 -18.05
C ILE A 21 16.27 -12.33 -18.66
N TRP A 22 17.49 -12.45 -18.12
CA TRP A 22 18.68 -11.80 -18.68
C TRP A 22 18.98 -12.27 -20.10
N ASN A 23 18.86 -13.57 -20.38
CA ASN A 23 19.06 -14.11 -21.72
C ASN A 23 18.02 -13.53 -22.71
N VAL A 24 16.75 -13.46 -22.33
CA VAL A 24 15.70 -12.84 -23.16
C VAL A 24 16.00 -11.36 -23.39
N ALA A 25 16.40 -10.63 -22.35
CA ALA A 25 16.77 -9.21 -22.47
C ALA A 25 17.95 -9.00 -23.45
N ASP A 26 18.94 -9.91 -23.46
CA ASP A 26 20.04 -9.87 -24.43
C ASP A 26 19.56 -10.08 -25.87
N MET A 27 18.59 -10.98 -26.09
CA MET A 27 17.98 -11.22 -27.42
C MET A 27 17.16 -10.02 -27.92
N LEU A 28 16.60 -9.23 -27.00
CA LEU A 28 15.81 -8.05 -27.31
C LEU A 28 16.65 -6.78 -27.51
N ARG A 29 17.97 -6.84 -27.24
CA ARG A 29 18.87 -5.69 -27.34
C ARG A 29 18.92 -5.14 -28.76
N GLY A 30 18.57 -3.87 -28.89
CA GLY A 30 18.54 -3.14 -30.17
C GLY A 30 17.11 -2.85 -30.59
N PRO A 31 16.31 -3.85 -31.01
CA PRO A 31 14.91 -3.67 -31.40
C PRO A 31 14.00 -3.12 -30.29
N PHE A 32 14.36 -3.39 -29.04
CA PHE A 32 13.73 -2.83 -27.84
C PHE A 32 14.77 -2.05 -27.05
N LYS A 33 14.36 -0.92 -26.47
CA LYS A 33 15.17 -0.22 -25.47
C LYS A 33 15.13 -0.99 -24.15
N PRO A 34 16.14 -0.85 -23.27
CA PRO A 34 16.18 -1.57 -21.99
C PRO A 34 14.93 -1.46 -21.13
N HIS A 35 14.29 -0.28 -21.08
CA HIS A 35 13.02 -0.11 -20.38
C HIS A 35 11.87 -0.88 -21.03
N GLU A 36 11.88 -1.08 -22.34
CA GLU A 36 10.82 -1.79 -23.06
C GLU A 36 10.89 -3.32 -22.93
N TYR A 37 11.95 -3.90 -22.35
CA TYR A 37 12.08 -5.35 -22.21
C TYR A 37 10.94 -5.97 -21.39
N GLY A 38 10.41 -5.22 -20.41
CA GLY A 38 9.26 -5.65 -19.61
C GLY A 38 7.99 -5.88 -20.45
N LEU A 39 7.83 -5.17 -21.58
CA LEU A 39 6.69 -5.34 -22.48
C LEU A 39 6.67 -6.72 -23.15
N VAL A 40 7.82 -7.37 -23.27
CA VAL A 40 7.93 -8.73 -23.83
C VAL A 40 7.94 -9.76 -22.71
N ILE A 41 8.76 -9.54 -21.68
CA ILE A 41 9.05 -10.57 -20.68
C ILE A 41 7.85 -10.80 -19.75
N LEU A 42 7.12 -9.76 -19.34
CA LEU A 42 5.96 -9.91 -18.45
C LEU A 42 4.83 -10.72 -19.12
N PRO A 43 4.32 -10.38 -20.32
CA PRO A 43 3.28 -11.16 -20.96
C PRO A 43 3.73 -12.58 -21.29
N MET A 44 4.97 -12.78 -21.74
CA MET A 44 5.51 -14.11 -22.02
C MET A 44 5.61 -14.98 -20.75
N THR A 45 5.92 -14.38 -19.61
CA THR A 45 5.97 -15.10 -18.32
C THR A 45 4.56 -15.54 -17.91
N VAL A 46 3.56 -14.68 -18.07
CA VAL A 46 2.14 -15.02 -17.83
C VAL A 46 1.68 -16.15 -18.77
N VAL A 47 1.94 -16.01 -20.08
CA VAL A 47 1.61 -17.03 -21.08
C VAL A 47 2.29 -18.36 -20.76
N LYS A 48 3.55 -18.33 -20.36
CA LYS A 48 4.31 -19.54 -20.00
C LYS A 48 3.78 -20.18 -18.72
N ARG A 49 3.38 -19.38 -17.72
CA ARG A 49 2.75 -19.92 -16.50
C ARG A 49 1.42 -20.59 -16.83
N PHE A 50 0.56 -19.98 -17.66
CA PHE A 50 -0.66 -20.64 -18.12
C PHE A 50 -0.36 -21.92 -18.90
N HIS A 51 0.62 -21.88 -19.80
CA HIS A 51 1.06 -23.04 -20.56
C HIS A 51 1.40 -24.22 -19.65
N ASP A 52 2.28 -24.00 -18.68
CA ASP A 52 2.79 -25.08 -17.83
C ASP A 52 1.75 -25.59 -16.83
N CYS A 53 0.81 -24.73 -16.40
CA CYS A 53 -0.34 -25.16 -15.61
C CYS A 53 -1.25 -26.10 -16.41
N LEU A 54 -1.47 -25.82 -17.70
CA LEU A 54 -2.35 -26.59 -18.58
C LEU A 54 -1.68 -27.79 -19.23
N LEU A 55 -0.35 -27.83 -19.32
CA LEU A 55 0.38 -28.87 -20.05
C LEU A 55 -0.01 -30.31 -19.62
N PRO A 56 -0.20 -30.62 -18.32
CA PRO A 56 -0.64 -31.95 -17.89
C PRO A 56 -2.04 -32.33 -18.36
N THR A 57 -2.93 -31.34 -18.56
CA THR A 57 -4.35 -31.56 -18.92
C THR A 57 -4.67 -31.19 -20.37
N HIS A 58 -3.69 -30.70 -21.14
CA HIS A 58 -3.85 -30.21 -22.51
C HIS A 58 -4.54 -31.20 -23.43
N LYS A 59 -4.11 -32.47 -23.43
CA LYS A 59 -4.74 -33.54 -24.21
C LYS A 59 -6.20 -33.77 -23.82
N ALA A 60 -6.49 -33.78 -22.51
CA ALA A 60 -7.85 -33.99 -22.01
C ALA A 60 -8.78 -32.83 -22.41
N VAL A 61 -8.28 -31.59 -22.40
CA VAL A 61 -9.01 -30.41 -22.88
C VAL A 61 -9.30 -30.52 -24.38
N LEU A 62 -8.33 -30.91 -25.21
CA LEU A 62 -8.57 -31.09 -26.66
C LEU A 62 -9.58 -32.18 -26.97
N GLU A 63 -9.48 -33.34 -26.30
CA GLU A 63 -10.45 -34.43 -26.44
C GLU A 63 -11.85 -34.01 -25.97
N GLN A 64 -11.94 -33.20 -24.92
CA GLN A 64 -13.20 -32.67 -24.45
C GLN A 64 -13.76 -31.64 -25.43
N TYR A 65 -12.93 -30.74 -25.96
CA TYR A 65 -13.32 -29.75 -26.95
C TYR A 65 -13.92 -30.40 -28.19
N GLU A 66 -13.31 -31.46 -28.72
CA GLU A 66 -13.86 -32.18 -29.88
C GLU A 66 -15.28 -32.73 -29.64
N LYS A 67 -15.60 -33.10 -28.41
CA LYS A 67 -16.95 -33.58 -28.02
C LYS A 67 -17.96 -32.44 -27.90
N VAL A 68 -17.53 -31.26 -27.43
CA VAL A 68 -18.43 -30.16 -27.06
C VAL A 68 -18.41 -28.97 -28.03
N LYS A 69 -17.50 -28.91 -29.01
CA LYS A 69 -17.30 -27.74 -29.91
C LYS A 69 -18.53 -27.30 -30.70
N ASN A 70 -19.54 -28.17 -30.83
CA ASN A 70 -20.81 -27.85 -31.50
C ASN A 70 -21.91 -27.38 -30.51
N PHE A 71 -21.62 -27.29 -29.21
CA PHE A 71 -22.56 -26.82 -28.20
C PHE A 71 -22.52 -25.30 -28.11
N ALA A 72 -23.64 -24.71 -27.66
CA ALA A 72 -23.74 -23.26 -27.46
C ALA A 72 -22.90 -22.75 -26.28
N VAL A 73 -22.64 -23.60 -25.28
CA VAL A 73 -21.86 -23.28 -24.08
C VAL A 73 -20.86 -24.40 -23.83
N ILE A 74 -19.57 -24.08 -23.92
CA ILE A 74 -18.48 -25.05 -23.80
C ILE A 74 -17.60 -24.82 -22.57
N ASP A 75 -17.54 -23.59 -22.06
CA ASP A 75 -16.56 -23.16 -21.06
C ASP A 75 -16.56 -24.05 -19.81
N GLY A 76 -17.72 -24.33 -19.22
CA GLY A 76 -17.82 -25.18 -18.03
C GLY A 76 -17.32 -26.61 -18.21
N PHE A 77 -17.37 -27.15 -19.44
CA PHE A 77 -16.78 -28.45 -19.74
C PHE A 77 -15.26 -28.38 -19.86
N LEU A 78 -14.75 -27.30 -20.46
CA LEU A 78 -13.33 -27.13 -20.73
C LEU A 78 -12.55 -26.72 -19.47
N THR A 79 -13.12 -25.87 -18.62
CA THR A 79 -12.54 -25.53 -17.30
C THR A 79 -12.51 -26.74 -16.37
N LYS A 80 -13.56 -27.57 -16.40
CA LYS A 80 -13.57 -28.84 -15.68
C LYS A 80 -12.50 -29.80 -16.20
N ALA A 81 -12.27 -29.85 -17.52
CA ALA A 81 -11.24 -30.69 -18.13
C ALA A 81 -9.82 -30.18 -17.85
N SER A 82 -9.63 -28.85 -17.80
CA SER A 82 -8.32 -28.26 -17.51
C SER A 82 -7.95 -28.33 -16.03
N GLY A 83 -8.94 -28.34 -15.14
CA GLY A 83 -8.76 -28.21 -13.69
C GLY A 83 -8.59 -26.76 -13.22
N TYR A 84 -8.76 -25.78 -14.11
CA TYR A 84 -8.60 -24.35 -13.83
C TYR A 84 -9.79 -23.54 -14.35
N GLN A 85 -9.89 -22.28 -13.93
CA GLN A 85 -10.87 -21.32 -14.47
C GLN A 85 -10.57 -20.88 -15.92
N PHE A 86 -9.53 -21.44 -16.54
CA PHE A 86 -9.10 -21.15 -17.90
C PHE A 86 -8.66 -22.43 -18.61
N TYR A 87 -8.55 -22.37 -19.93
CA TYR A 87 -8.14 -23.49 -20.78
C TYR A 87 -7.49 -22.99 -22.07
N ASN A 88 -6.90 -23.90 -22.84
CA ASN A 88 -6.40 -23.63 -24.19
C ASN A 88 -6.81 -24.77 -25.15
N ILE A 89 -7.43 -24.42 -26.28
CA ILE A 89 -7.90 -25.37 -27.31
C ILE A 89 -6.98 -25.46 -28.55
N SER A 90 -5.88 -24.72 -28.57
CA SER A 90 -4.88 -24.85 -29.62
C SER A 90 -4.14 -26.18 -29.48
N LYS A 91 -3.79 -26.76 -30.63
CA LYS A 91 -2.98 -27.99 -30.70
C LYS A 91 -1.51 -27.74 -30.40
N TYR A 92 -1.08 -26.48 -30.43
CA TYR A 92 0.31 -26.13 -30.21
C TYR A 92 0.66 -26.11 -28.72
N THR A 93 1.82 -26.66 -28.41
CA THR A 93 2.60 -26.45 -27.19
C THR A 93 3.86 -25.62 -27.51
N PHE A 94 4.53 -25.05 -26.51
CA PHE A 94 5.81 -24.37 -26.71
C PHE A 94 6.83 -25.26 -27.43
N GLU A 95 6.86 -26.56 -27.15
CA GLU A 95 7.70 -27.53 -27.87
C GLU A 95 7.32 -27.62 -29.35
N SER A 96 6.04 -27.81 -29.67
CA SER A 96 5.59 -27.96 -31.06
C SER A 96 5.72 -26.66 -31.88
N LEU A 97 5.64 -25.48 -31.24
CA LEU A 97 5.86 -24.20 -31.91
C LEU A 97 7.27 -24.11 -32.49
N LEU A 98 8.26 -24.66 -31.78
CA LEU A 98 9.65 -24.65 -32.21
C LEU A 98 9.96 -25.66 -33.31
N ALA A 99 9.05 -26.61 -33.57
CA ALA A 99 9.22 -27.61 -34.63
C ALA A 99 8.96 -27.06 -36.04
N ASP A 100 8.34 -25.88 -36.16
CA ASP A 100 8.06 -25.21 -37.43
C ASP A 100 8.44 -23.70 -37.36
N PRO A 101 9.74 -23.37 -37.39
CA PRO A 101 10.22 -22.00 -37.26
C PRO A 101 9.76 -21.08 -38.40
N GLU A 102 9.50 -21.61 -39.59
CA GLU A 102 9.10 -20.81 -40.76
C GLU A 102 7.70 -20.21 -40.58
N ASN A 103 6.81 -20.88 -39.84
CA ASN A 103 5.45 -20.42 -39.56
C ASN A 103 5.26 -19.98 -38.10
N ILE A 104 6.35 -19.63 -37.40
CA ILE A 104 6.33 -19.35 -35.95
C ILE A 104 5.30 -18.26 -35.56
N GLU A 105 5.15 -17.21 -36.37
CA GLU A 105 4.16 -16.17 -36.10
C GLU A 105 2.73 -16.73 -36.17
N ALA A 106 2.37 -17.38 -37.28
CA ALA A 106 1.02 -17.91 -37.48
C ALA A 106 0.67 -18.96 -36.40
N ASN A 107 1.62 -19.86 -36.11
CA ASN A 107 1.44 -20.91 -35.11
C ASN A 107 1.32 -20.34 -33.69
N PHE A 108 2.13 -19.32 -33.33
CA PHE A 108 2.04 -18.70 -32.01
C PHE A 108 0.74 -17.88 -31.85
N ARG A 109 0.27 -17.23 -32.91
CA ARG A 109 -1.03 -16.55 -32.91
C ARG A 109 -2.19 -17.54 -32.73
N ASP A 110 -2.17 -18.69 -33.42
CA ASP A 110 -3.15 -19.76 -33.18
C ASP A 110 -3.11 -20.24 -31.72
N TYR A 111 -1.91 -20.48 -31.20
CA TYR A 111 -1.70 -20.85 -29.80
C TYR A 111 -2.34 -19.87 -28.82
N LEU A 112 -2.10 -18.57 -29.01
CA LEU A 112 -2.67 -17.54 -28.15
C LEU A 112 -4.19 -17.45 -28.32
N ASN A 113 -4.71 -17.52 -29.54
CA ASN A 113 -6.15 -17.49 -29.83
C ASN A 113 -6.89 -18.71 -29.25
N GLY A 114 -6.19 -19.81 -28.98
CA GLY A 114 -6.74 -20.99 -28.34
C GLY A 114 -7.10 -20.78 -26.86
N PHE A 115 -6.63 -19.73 -26.20
CA PHE A 115 -6.98 -19.48 -24.80
C PHE A 115 -8.42 -19.02 -24.60
N SER A 116 -8.99 -19.35 -23.43
CA SER A 116 -10.31 -18.89 -22.97
C SER A 116 -10.43 -17.36 -22.87
N ALA A 117 -11.65 -16.84 -22.95
CA ALA A 117 -11.93 -15.39 -23.04
C ALA A 117 -11.34 -14.55 -21.89
N ASN A 118 -11.28 -15.11 -20.67
CA ASN A 118 -10.66 -14.45 -19.53
C ASN A 118 -9.14 -14.28 -19.67
N VAL A 119 -8.45 -15.23 -20.31
CA VAL A 119 -7.03 -15.10 -20.66
C VAL A 119 -6.85 -14.16 -21.85
N GLN A 120 -7.78 -14.15 -22.82
CA GLN A 120 -7.76 -13.15 -23.90
C GLN A 120 -7.81 -11.71 -23.35
N ASP A 121 -8.64 -11.45 -22.32
CA ASP A 121 -8.68 -10.15 -21.64
C ASP A 121 -7.33 -9.79 -21.00
N VAL A 122 -6.67 -10.75 -20.34
CA VAL A 122 -5.30 -10.56 -19.79
C VAL A 122 -4.32 -10.17 -20.90
N LEU A 123 -4.31 -10.89 -22.03
CA LEU A 123 -3.40 -10.62 -23.15
C LEU A 123 -3.67 -9.26 -23.80
N ALA A 124 -4.95 -8.88 -23.92
CA ALA A 124 -5.36 -7.58 -24.46
C ALA A 124 -4.88 -6.42 -23.57
N LYS A 125 -4.90 -6.59 -22.23
CA LYS A 125 -4.44 -5.58 -21.27
C LYS A 125 -2.94 -5.35 -21.32
N PHE A 126 -2.17 -6.31 -21.80
CA PHE A 126 -0.74 -6.15 -22.10
C PHE A 126 -0.45 -5.53 -23.48
N ASP A 127 -1.45 -5.31 -24.31
CA ASP A 127 -1.28 -4.95 -25.73
C ASP A 127 -0.35 -5.93 -26.48
N PHE A 128 -0.45 -7.23 -26.15
CA PHE A 128 0.58 -8.19 -26.51
C PHE A 128 0.67 -8.47 -28.02
N ASP A 129 -0.43 -8.26 -28.76
CA ASP A 129 -0.46 -8.42 -30.22
C ASP A 129 0.54 -7.49 -30.94
N ASN A 130 0.60 -6.23 -30.52
CA ASN A 130 1.53 -5.24 -31.05
C ASN A 130 2.98 -5.60 -30.69
N ILE A 131 3.21 -6.16 -29.50
CA ILE A 131 4.54 -6.62 -29.08
C ILE A 131 4.99 -7.82 -29.90
N ILE A 132 4.10 -8.78 -30.20
CA ILE A 132 4.40 -9.91 -31.08
C ILE A 132 4.80 -9.41 -32.46
N ARG A 133 4.04 -8.47 -33.04
CA ARG A 133 4.38 -7.88 -34.34
C ARG A 133 5.79 -7.27 -34.34
N ARG A 134 6.14 -6.50 -33.32
CA ARG A 134 7.51 -5.95 -33.17
C ARG A 134 8.57 -7.06 -33.10
N MET A 135 8.32 -8.13 -32.33
CA MET A 135 9.25 -9.27 -32.23
C MET A 135 9.43 -10.02 -33.56
N VAL A 136 8.37 -10.10 -34.38
CA VAL A 136 8.45 -10.68 -35.74
C VAL A 136 9.29 -9.79 -36.65
N GLU A 137 8.99 -8.49 -36.70
CA GLU A 137 9.73 -7.51 -37.52
C GLU A 137 11.23 -7.47 -37.16
N SER A 138 11.57 -7.76 -35.90
CA SER A 138 12.95 -7.83 -35.42
C SER A 138 13.59 -9.23 -35.43
N ASN A 139 12.90 -10.26 -35.93
CA ASN A 139 13.35 -11.66 -35.92
C ASN A 139 13.72 -12.22 -34.53
N THR A 140 13.06 -11.74 -33.47
CA THR A 140 13.31 -12.17 -32.09
C THR A 140 12.25 -13.14 -31.57
N LEU A 141 11.05 -13.21 -32.17
CA LEU A 141 9.93 -14.02 -31.66
C LEU A 141 10.33 -15.49 -31.38
N TYR A 142 10.93 -16.16 -32.38
CA TYR A 142 11.36 -17.55 -32.23
C TYR A 142 12.38 -17.73 -31.10
N LEU A 143 13.34 -16.80 -30.97
CA LEU A 143 14.38 -16.85 -29.95
C LEU A 143 13.78 -16.71 -28.54
N VAL A 144 12.83 -15.79 -28.38
CA VAL A 144 12.11 -15.58 -27.12
C VAL A 144 11.31 -16.84 -26.75
N ILE A 145 10.51 -17.40 -27.66
CA ILE A 145 9.74 -18.64 -27.40
C ILE A 145 10.68 -19.79 -27.03
N LYS A 146 11.82 -19.91 -27.73
CA LYS A 146 12.83 -20.94 -27.46
C LYS A 146 13.40 -20.82 -26.04
N GLU A 147 13.73 -19.61 -25.61
CA GLU A 147 14.27 -19.37 -24.28
C GLU A 147 13.24 -19.67 -23.19
N PHE A 148 11.97 -19.28 -23.38
CA PHE A 148 10.88 -19.64 -22.47
C PHE A 148 10.60 -21.15 -22.46
N ASN A 149 10.81 -21.88 -23.56
CA ASN A 149 10.67 -23.34 -23.58
C ASN A 149 11.84 -24.09 -22.89
N SER A 150 12.91 -23.40 -22.50
CA SER A 150 14.03 -24.02 -21.80
C SER A 150 13.63 -24.55 -20.42
N GLN A 151 14.46 -25.44 -19.84
CA GLN A 151 14.26 -25.91 -18.46
C GLN A 151 14.21 -24.76 -17.45
N LYS A 152 15.01 -23.70 -17.68
CA LYS A 152 15.02 -22.50 -16.82
C LYS A 152 13.74 -21.68 -16.96
N GLY A 153 13.07 -21.75 -18.11
CA GLY A 153 11.78 -21.11 -18.37
C GLY A 153 10.57 -21.86 -17.83
N TYR A 154 10.74 -23.05 -17.24
CA TYR A 154 9.64 -23.83 -16.69
C TYR A 154 9.01 -23.17 -15.46
N LEU A 155 7.70 -23.00 -15.49
CA LEU A 155 6.84 -22.37 -14.50
C LEU A 155 5.66 -23.28 -14.12
N GLY A 156 5.81 -24.61 -14.16
CA GLY A 156 4.75 -25.53 -13.77
C GLY A 156 4.51 -25.60 -12.26
N PRO A 157 3.27 -25.93 -11.83
CA PRO A 157 2.88 -25.95 -10.42
C PRO A 157 3.57 -27.04 -9.58
N ASP A 158 4.15 -28.06 -10.22
CA ASP A 158 4.94 -29.12 -9.59
C ASP A 158 6.30 -28.66 -9.06
N LYS A 159 6.86 -27.58 -9.64
CA LYS A 159 8.15 -27.00 -9.21
C LYS A 159 8.04 -25.60 -8.64
N ILE A 160 7.08 -24.83 -9.15
CA ILE A 160 6.88 -23.43 -8.79
C ILE A 160 5.48 -23.31 -8.20
N SER A 161 5.40 -23.18 -6.87
CA SER A 161 4.13 -22.96 -6.19
C SER A 161 3.45 -21.66 -6.69
N ALA A 162 2.16 -21.46 -6.41
CA ALA A 162 1.51 -20.19 -6.73
C ALA A 162 2.21 -19.01 -6.01
N VAL A 163 2.60 -19.23 -4.76
CA VAL A 163 3.33 -18.25 -3.94
C VAL A 163 4.70 -17.93 -4.54
N ASP A 164 5.46 -18.96 -4.95
CA ASP A 164 6.77 -18.81 -5.61
C ASP A 164 6.64 -18.03 -6.92
N CYS A 165 5.58 -18.28 -7.67
CA CYS A 165 5.29 -17.56 -8.91
C CYS A 165 5.02 -16.08 -8.63
N GLY A 166 4.30 -15.77 -7.55
CA GLY A 166 4.13 -14.39 -7.07
C GLY A 166 5.45 -13.69 -6.81
N TYR A 167 6.40 -14.36 -6.13
CA TYR A 167 7.76 -13.82 -5.91
C TYR A 167 8.54 -13.60 -7.21
N ILE A 168 8.39 -14.49 -8.19
CA ILE A 168 9.04 -14.32 -9.51
C ILE A 168 8.46 -13.11 -10.24
N PHE A 169 7.14 -12.93 -10.23
CA PHE A 169 6.49 -11.76 -10.83
C PHE A 169 6.87 -10.45 -10.13
N GLU A 170 6.97 -10.46 -8.80
CA GLU A 170 7.49 -9.36 -8.01
C GLU A 170 8.90 -8.94 -8.48
N ASP A 171 9.85 -9.89 -8.52
CA ASP A 171 11.23 -9.59 -8.91
C ASP A 171 11.31 -9.08 -10.37
N LEU A 172 10.48 -9.65 -11.25
CA LEU A 172 10.33 -9.21 -12.64
C LEU A 172 9.85 -7.76 -12.74
N VAL A 173 8.71 -7.44 -12.15
CA VAL A 173 8.11 -6.10 -12.20
C VAL A 173 9.09 -5.09 -11.61
N LYS A 174 9.69 -5.42 -10.46
CA LYS A 174 10.71 -4.59 -9.81
C LYS A 174 11.87 -4.26 -10.75
N ARG A 175 12.48 -5.24 -11.42
CA ARG A 175 13.60 -5.03 -12.35
C ARG A 175 13.23 -4.11 -13.52
N PHE A 176 12.01 -4.25 -14.04
CA PHE A 176 11.57 -3.42 -15.14
C PHE A 176 11.19 -2.01 -14.69
N SER A 177 10.57 -1.84 -13.53
CA SER A 177 10.33 -0.51 -12.94
C SER A 177 11.64 0.24 -12.68
N GLU A 178 12.67 -0.44 -12.13
CA GLU A 178 14.02 0.14 -11.98
C GLU A 178 14.63 0.56 -13.33
N SER A 179 14.35 -0.17 -14.41
CA SER A 179 14.85 0.12 -15.76
C SER A 179 14.12 1.27 -16.46
N PHE A 180 12.89 1.59 -16.02
CA PHE A 180 12.05 2.66 -16.57
C PHE A 180 12.39 4.05 -16.02
N GLY A 181 13.13 4.16 -14.91
CA GLY A 181 13.28 5.43 -14.19
C GLY A 181 11.94 5.97 -13.64
N GLU A 182 10.87 5.18 -13.73
CA GLU A 182 9.69 5.32 -12.91
C GLU A 182 10.08 5.06 -11.45
N GLU A 183 9.32 5.61 -10.50
CA GLU A 183 9.53 5.37 -9.08
C GLU A 183 9.46 3.86 -8.78
N ALA A 184 10.63 3.21 -8.73
CA ALA A 184 10.77 1.78 -8.51
C ALA A 184 10.04 1.38 -7.21
N GLY A 185 8.81 0.86 -7.32
CA GLY A 185 7.98 0.52 -6.16
C GLY A 185 6.57 1.14 -6.12
N ALA A 186 6.17 1.97 -7.09
CA ALA A 186 4.81 2.53 -7.14
C ALA A 186 3.68 1.47 -7.22
N HIS A 187 4.02 0.22 -7.54
CA HIS A 187 3.07 -0.89 -7.71
C HIS A 187 3.32 -2.07 -6.75
N PHE A 188 4.20 -1.90 -5.76
CA PHE A 188 4.63 -3.01 -4.92
C PHE A 188 4.85 -2.60 -3.46
N THR A 189 4.34 -3.42 -2.55
CA THR A 189 4.58 -3.31 -1.12
C THR A 189 5.36 -4.53 -0.63
N SER A 190 6.43 -4.29 0.11
CA SER A 190 7.27 -5.36 0.64
C SER A 190 6.48 -6.28 1.59
N ARG A 191 6.71 -7.60 1.47
CA ARG A 191 5.95 -8.61 2.21
C ARG A 191 6.05 -8.47 3.73
N ASP A 192 7.18 -8.00 4.25
CA ASP A 192 7.35 -7.67 5.66
C ASP A 192 6.28 -6.68 6.17
N ILE A 193 5.95 -5.68 5.34
CA ILE A 193 4.89 -4.70 5.63
C ILE A 193 3.50 -5.33 5.43
N ILE A 194 3.31 -6.12 4.37
CA ILE A 194 2.02 -6.78 4.09
C ILE A 194 1.64 -7.73 5.23
N TYR A 195 2.56 -8.56 5.71
CA TYR A 195 2.30 -9.47 6.83
C TYR A 195 2.07 -8.71 8.12
N LEU A 196 2.76 -7.58 8.37
CA LEU A 196 2.44 -6.72 9.50
C LEU A 196 0.99 -6.20 9.42
N MET A 197 0.57 -5.65 8.28
CA MET A 197 -0.81 -5.19 8.10
C MET A 197 -1.82 -6.32 8.29
N THR A 198 -1.50 -7.50 7.78
CA THR A 198 -2.34 -8.69 7.90
C THR A 198 -2.48 -9.13 9.35
N ASP A 199 -1.38 -9.26 10.09
CA ASP A 199 -1.40 -9.67 11.50
C ASP A 199 -2.11 -8.62 12.37
N LEU A 200 -2.00 -7.32 12.06
CA LEU A 200 -2.77 -6.25 12.72
C LEU A 200 -4.28 -6.35 12.43
N LEU A 201 -4.67 -6.75 11.23
CA LEU A 201 -6.07 -6.98 10.88
C LEU A 201 -6.66 -8.21 11.59
N LEU A 202 -5.83 -9.24 11.78
CA LEU A 202 -6.25 -10.54 12.31
C LEU A 202 -6.08 -10.69 13.83
N SER A 203 -5.43 -9.74 14.51
CA SER A 203 -5.10 -9.80 15.95
C SER A 203 -6.25 -10.25 16.86
N ASP A 204 -7.47 -9.77 16.58
CA ASP A 204 -8.67 -10.02 17.39
C ASP A 204 -9.74 -10.80 16.60
N ALA A 205 -9.36 -11.38 15.45
CA ALA A 205 -10.29 -12.10 14.60
C ALA A 205 -10.60 -13.48 15.20
N ASP A 206 -11.89 -13.81 15.36
CA ASP A 206 -12.30 -15.19 15.66
C ASP A 206 -12.24 -16.03 14.38
N LEU A 207 -11.10 -16.67 14.17
CA LEU A 207 -10.86 -17.62 13.08
C LEU A 207 -11.07 -19.08 13.53
N SER A 208 -11.68 -19.32 14.69
CA SER A 208 -11.83 -20.68 15.27
C SER A 208 -12.83 -21.57 14.51
N LYS A 209 -13.70 -20.96 13.70
CA LYS A 209 -14.71 -21.66 12.90
C LYS A 209 -14.41 -21.49 11.42
N GLY A 210 -14.68 -22.53 10.64
CA GLY A 210 -14.74 -22.41 9.19
C GLY A 210 -15.78 -21.37 8.74
N GLY A 211 -15.69 -20.94 7.49
CA GLY A 211 -16.54 -19.87 6.96
C GLY A 211 -15.98 -19.28 5.69
N ASN A 212 -16.46 -18.09 5.32
CA ASN A 212 -15.88 -17.34 4.21
C ASN A 212 -15.73 -15.87 4.62
N VAL A 213 -14.55 -15.30 4.36
CA VAL A 213 -14.28 -13.88 4.55
C VAL A 213 -13.99 -13.22 3.22
N THR A 214 -14.31 -11.93 3.12
CA THR A 214 -14.05 -11.13 1.92
C THR A 214 -12.92 -10.15 2.19
N VAL A 215 -11.93 -10.10 1.30
CA VAL A 215 -10.78 -9.18 1.39
C VAL A 215 -10.78 -8.27 0.17
N TYR A 216 -10.64 -6.97 0.37
CA TYR A 216 -10.60 -5.98 -0.71
C TYR A 216 -9.35 -5.11 -0.69
N ASP A 217 -8.76 -4.91 -1.87
CA ASP A 217 -7.70 -3.95 -2.11
C ASP A 217 -8.09 -2.99 -3.25
N MET A 218 -8.24 -1.72 -2.90
CA MET A 218 -8.72 -0.69 -3.83
C MET A 218 -7.64 -0.15 -4.77
N ALA A 219 -6.38 -0.54 -4.58
CA ALA A 219 -5.25 -0.16 -5.43
C ALA A 219 -4.32 -1.37 -5.51
N MET A 220 -4.86 -2.49 -6.02
CA MET A 220 -4.31 -3.82 -5.78
C MET A 220 -2.93 -4.09 -6.38
N GLY A 221 -2.47 -3.26 -7.33
CA GLY A 221 -1.23 -3.52 -8.05
C GLY A 221 -1.29 -4.89 -8.71
N THR A 222 -0.35 -5.75 -8.32
CA THR A 222 -0.26 -7.14 -8.79
C THR A 222 -1.00 -8.14 -7.88
N SER A 223 -1.91 -7.67 -7.02
CA SER A 223 -2.74 -8.41 -6.05
C SER A 223 -2.02 -9.06 -4.86
N GLN A 224 -0.81 -8.61 -4.55
CA GLN A 224 0.01 -9.28 -3.54
C GLN A 224 -0.51 -9.16 -2.11
N MET A 225 -1.08 -8.00 -1.75
CA MET A 225 -1.71 -7.87 -0.44
C MET A 225 -2.85 -8.86 -0.27
N LEU A 226 -3.63 -9.08 -1.33
CA LEU A 226 -4.73 -10.06 -1.34
C LEU A 226 -4.19 -11.49 -1.19
N SER A 227 -3.14 -11.84 -1.93
CA SER A 227 -2.55 -13.18 -1.88
C SER A 227 -1.89 -13.48 -0.54
N CYS A 228 -1.15 -12.53 0.04
CA CYS A 228 -0.54 -12.70 1.37
C CYS A 228 -1.58 -12.75 2.49
N MET A 229 -2.67 -11.98 2.39
CA MET A 229 -3.78 -12.06 3.34
C MET A 229 -4.46 -13.43 3.27
N GLU A 230 -4.75 -13.94 2.07
CA GLU A 230 -5.28 -15.29 1.88
C GLU A 230 -4.36 -16.36 2.48
N GLU A 231 -3.07 -16.30 2.15
CA GLU A 231 -2.04 -17.21 2.67
C GLU A 231 -2.05 -17.22 4.20
N ARG A 232 -1.99 -16.05 4.84
CA ARG A 232 -1.96 -15.95 6.31
C ARG A 232 -3.24 -16.44 6.98
N ILE A 233 -4.42 -16.18 6.39
CA ILE A 233 -5.68 -16.70 6.92
C ILE A 233 -5.70 -18.23 6.82
N GLN A 234 -5.26 -18.80 5.70
CA GLN A 234 -5.21 -20.25 5.50
C GLN A 234 -4.17 -20.94 6.40
N GLU A 235 -3.06 -20.27 6.73
CA GLU A 235 -2.10 -20.73 7.74
C GLU A 235 -2.73 -20.84 9.14
N LEU A 236 -3.63 -19.93 9.49
CA LEU A 236 -4.35 -19.92 10.76
C LEU A 236 -5.52 -20.91 10.79
N ASN A 237 -6.28 -21.00 9.70
CA ASN A 237 -7.38 -21.96 9.56
C ASN A 237 -7.69 -22.28 8.09
N THR A 238 -7.38 -23.51 7.67
CA THR A 238 -7.62 -24.01 6.31
C THR A 238 -9.09 -24.18 5.94
N GLU A 239 -10.02 -24.15 6.91
CA GLU A 239 -11.46 -24.24 6.67
C GLU A 239 -12.10 -22.89 6.31
N ILE A 240 -11.34 -21.80 6.37
CA ILE A 240 -11.81 -20.47 6.00
C ILE A 240 -11.57 -20.23 4.51
N GLY A 241 -12.66 -20.09 3.76
CA GLY A 241 -12.61 -19.55 2.41
C GLY A 241 -12.26 -18.07 2.43
N VAL A 242 -11.42 -17.64 1.50
CA VAL A 242 -11.05 -16.23 1.33
C VAL A 242 -11.46 -15.80 -0.07
N THR A 243 -12.40 -14.86 -0.15
CA THR A 243 -12.81 -14.27 -1.42
C THR A 243 -12.15 -12.91 -1.59
N CYS A 244 -11.19 -12.82 -2.49
CA CYS A 244 -10.41 -11.61 -2.74
C CYS A 244 -11.03 -10.77 -3.86
N PHE A 245 -11.08 -9.46 -3.65
CA PHE A 245 -11.56 -8.44 -4.58
C PHE A 245 -10.51 -7.35 -4.74
N GLY A 246 -10.37 -6.82 -5.94
CA GLY A 246 -9.35 -5.81 -6.19
C GLY A 246 -9.65 -4.95 -7.39
N GLN A 247 -9.20 -3.69 -7.31
CA GLN A 247 -9.30 -2.72 -8.38
C GLN A 247 -7.93 -2.17 -8.75
N GLU A 248 -7.65 -2.08 -10.06
CA GLU A 248 -6.40 -1.55 -10.59
C GLU A 248 -6.65 -0.79 -11.90
N PHE A 249 -5.97 0.35 -12.05
CA PHE A 249 -6.12 1.23 -13.21
C PHE A 249 -5.01 1.02 -14.25
N ASN A 250 -3.83 0.52 -13.85
CA ASN A 250 -2.74 0.21 -14.76
C ASN A 250 -3.01 -1.13 -15.47
N PRO A 251 -3.07 -1.15 -16.82
CA PRO A 251 -3.45 -2.36 -17.56
C PRO A 251 -2.55 -3.57 -17.30
N SER A 252 -1.23 -3.36 -17.24
CA SER A 252 -0.26 -4.44 -17.08
C SER A 252 -0.31 -5.06 -15.68
N THR A 253 -0.39 -4.24 -14.64
CA THR A 253 -0.50 -4.76 -13.25
C THR A 253 -1.84 -5.44 -13.03
N PHE A 254 -2.93 -4.90 -13.58
CA PHE A 254 -4.24 -5.55 -13.61
C PHE A 254 -4.18 -6.92 -14.28
N ALA A 255 -3.51 -7.03 -15.44
CA ALA A 255 -3.38 -8.28 -16.17
C ALA A 255 -2.64 -9.35 -15.34
N ILE A 256 -1.58 -8.96 -14.63
CA ILE A 256 -0.85 -9.83 -13.70
C ILE A 256 -1.74 -10.27 -12.55
N ALA A 257 -2.43 -9.34 -11.87
CA ALA A 257 -3.35 -9.63 -10.78
C ALA A 257 -4.46 -10.61 -11.18
N LYS A 258 -5.07 -10.38 -12.34
CA LYS A 258 -6.12 -11.25 -12.89
C LYS A 258 -5.58 -12.64 -13.26
N ALA A 259 -4.38 -12.71 -13.83
CA ALA A 259 -3.74 -14.00 -14.13
C ALA A 259 -3.44 -14.79 -12.86
N ASP A 260 -2.87 -14.15 -11.83
CA ASP A 260 -2.57 -14.77 -10.55
C ASP A 260 -3.84 -15.32 -9.88
N MET A 261 -4.91 -14.52 -9.86
CA MET A 261 -6.22 -14.94 -9.33
C MET A 261 -6.75 -16.21 -10.01
N MET A 262 -6.65 -16.28 -11.35
CA MET A 262 -7.08 -17.47 -12.11
C MET A 262 -6.23 -18.71 -11.82
N ILE A 263 -4.92 -18.53 -11.64
CA ILE A 263 -3.98 -19.63 -11.34
C ILE A 263 -4.24 -20.19 -9.94
N ARG A 264 -4.55 -19.33 -8.97
CA ARG A 264 -4.96 -19.75 -7.61
C ARG A 264 -6.36 -20.36 -7.54
N GLY A 265 -7.12 -20.32 -8.64
CA GLY A 265 -8.46 -20.90 -8.73
C GLY A 265 -9.58 -19.97 -8.24
N GLY A 266 -9.27 -18.71 -7.95
CA GLY A 266 -10.27 -17.71 -7.57
C GLY A 266 -11.03 -17.15 -8.77
N ASP A 267 -12.06 -16.33 -8.50
CA ASP A 267 -12.91 -15.73 -9.55
C ASP A 267 -12.21 -14.53 -10.21
N PRO A 268 -11.86 -14.60 -11.51
CA PRO A 268 -11.24 -13.48 -12.22
C PRO A 268 -12.12 -12.22 -12.31
N ASN A 269 -13.43 -12.31 -12.12
CA ASN A 269 -14.34 -11.16 -12.16
C ASN A 269 -14.25 -10.28 -10.91
N ASN A 270 -13.58 -10.79 -9.87
CA ASN A 270 -13.30 -10.02 -8.66
C ASN A 270 -12.07 -9.13 -8.81
N MET A 271 -11.27 -9.31 -9.85
CA MET A 271 -10.22 -8.37 -10.25
C MET A 271 -10.82 -7.45 -11.33
N ARG A 272 -11.01 -6.16 -11.01
CA ARG A 272 -11.67 -5.20 -11.92
C ARG A 272 -10.74 -4.08 -12.34
N PHE A 273 -10.82 -3.72 -13.62
CA PHE A 273 -10.01 -2.68 -14.22
C PHE A 273 -10.73 -1.33 -14.14
N GLY A 274 -10.03 -0.29 -13.70
CA GLY A 274 -10.54 1.08 -13.69
C GLY A 274 -9.92 1.93 -12.59
N ASP A 275 -10.02 3.25 -12.73
CA ASP A 275 -9.55 4.18 -11.71
C ASP A 275 -10.47 4.20 -10.48
N THR A 276 -9.90 3.99 -9.30
CA THR A 276 -10.68 3.85 -8.05
C THR A 276 -11.44 5.10 -7.66
N LEU A 277 -10.95 6.29 -7.99
CA LEU A 277 -11.59 7.54 -7.59
C LEU A 277 -12.73 7.93 -8.54
N SER A 278 -12.54 7.71 -9.84
CA SER A 278 -13.48 8.13 -10.89
C SER A 278 -14.40 7.02 -11.42
N GLU A 279 -14.00 5.76 -11.32
CA GLU A 279 -14.73 4.60 -11.85
C GLU A 279 -14.88 3.52 -10.77
N ASP A 280 -15.81 3.71 -9.84
CA ASP A 280 -16.04 2.76 -8.74
C ASP A 280 -16.55 1.39 -9.25
N GLN A 281 -15.64 0.41 -9.33
CA GLN A 281 -15.96 -0.93 -9.82
C GLN A 281 -16.70 -1.77 -8.78
N PHE A 282 -16.76 -1.35 -7.50
CA PHE A 282 -17.35 -2.12 -6.41
C PHE A 282 -18.42 -1.31 -5.67
N SER A 283 -19.17 -0.48 -6.39
CA SER A 283 -20.28 0.28 -5.82
C SER A 283 -21.31 -0.65 -5.18
N GLY A 284 -21.70 -0.37 -3.92
CA GLY A 284 -22.64 -1.18 -3.15
C GLY A 284 -22.06 -2.44 -2.49
N TYR A 285 -20.80 -2.79 -2.74
CA TYR A 285 -20.14 -3.90 -2.05
C TYR A 285 -19.72 -3.48 -0.63
N GLN A 286 -19.66 -4.47 0.26
CA GLN A 286 -19.13 -4.34 1.61
C GLN A 286 -18.16 -5.49 1.87
N PHE A 287 -17.04 -5.20 2.53
CA PHE A 287 -15.97 -6.16 2.77
C PHE A 287 -15.62 -6.26 4.25
N GLN A 288 -15.41 -7.50 4.71
CA GLN A 288 -14.95 -7.83 6.06
C GLN A 288 -13.54 -7.27 6.34
N TYR A 289 -12.61 -7.45 5.40
CA TYR A 289 -11.26 -6.92 5.49
C TYR A 289 -10.95 -6.03 4.29
N ILE A 290 -10.29 -4.90 4.55
CA ILE A 290 -9.71 -4.06 3.51
C ILE A 290 -8.22 -3.89 3.81
N ILE A 291 -7.37 -4.22 2.85
CA ILE A 291 -5.91 -4.09 2.96
C ILE A 291 -5.43 -3.36 1.70
N SER A 292 -4.78 -2.20 1.83
CA SER A 292 -4.41 -1.41 0.66
C SER A 292 -3.24 -0.46 0.85
N ASN A 293 -2.48 -0.24 -0.21
CA ASN A 293 -1.43 0.77 -0.33
C ASN A 293 -1.68 1.67 -1.54
N PRO A 294 -2.53 2.71 -1.41
CA PRO A 294 -2.75 3.66 -2.49
C PRO A 294 -1.50 4.52 -2.77
N PRO A 295 -1.39 5.10 -3.98
CA PRO A 295 -0.25 5.94 -4.36
C PRO A 295 -0.18 7.24 -3.54
N PHE A 296 1.01 7.55 -3.01
CA PHE A 296 1.19 8.68 -2.10
C PHE A 296 1.21 10.05 -2.80
N GLY A 297 0.42 10.99 -2.28
CA GLY A 297 0.53 12.41 -2.62
C GLY A 297 0.26 12.73 -4.10
N ILE A 298 -0.46 11.86 -4.81
CA ILE A 298 -0.82 12.10 -6.21
C ILE A 298 -1.94 13.14 -6.32
N ASP A 299 -1.88 13.95 -7.36
CA ASP A 299 -3.00 14.82 -7.71
C ASP A 299 -4.15 14.01 -8.33
N TRP A 300 -5.38 14.44 -8.10
CA TRP A 300 -6.59 13.82 -8.65
C TRP A 300 -7.28 14.73 -9.67
N LYS A 301 -6.51 15.51 -10.43
CA LYS A 301 -7.06 16.51 -11.36
C LYS A 301 -7.85 15.84 -12.50
N ARG A 302 -7.46 14.65 -12.94
CA ARG A 302 -8.14 13.91 -14.01
C ARG A 302 -9.48 13.36 -13.54
N GLU A 303 -9.55 12.95 -12.28
CA GLU A 303 -10.69 12.31 -11.61
C GLU A 303 -11.68 13.35 -11.06
N LYS A 304 -11.28 14.63 -11.03
CA LYS A 304 -11.99 15.73 -10.36
C LYS A 304 -13.48 15.77 -10.64
N ALA A 305 -13.89 15.69 -11.91
CA ALA A 305 -15.30 15.80 -12.27
C ALA A 305 -16.15 14.67 -11.67
N ALA A 306 -15.63 13.44 -11.68
CA ALA A 306 -16.29 12.27 -11.10
C ALA A 306 -16.31 12.35 -9.57
N VAL A 307 -15.19 12.73 -8.94
CA VAL A 307 -15.08 12.92 -7.49
C VAL A 307 -16.04 14.00 -6.98
N GLU A 308 -16.14 15.15 -7.66
CA GLU A 308 -17.09 16.22 -7.30
C GLU A 308 -18.55 15.80 -7.52
N ALA A 309 -18.83 15.01 -8.57
CA ALA A 309 -20.17 14.46 -8.79
C ALA A 309 -20.56 13.45 -7.70
N GLU A 310 -19.60 12.62 -7.27
CA GLU A 310 -19.77 11.65 -6.19
C GLU A 310 -20.01 12.34 -4.84
N ALA A 311 -19.21 13.37 -4.52
CA ALA A 311 -19.38 14.16 -3.28
C ALA A 311 -20.76 14.84 -3.19
N LYS A 312 -21.32 15.29 -4.34
CA LYS A 312 -22.66 15.89 -4.39
C LYS A 312 -23.79 14.92 -4.04
N LYS A 313 -23.53 13.61 -4.00
CA LYS A 313 -24.51 12.61 -3.52
C LYS A 313 -24.67 12.63 -1.99
N GLY A 314 -23.84 13.37 -1.26
CA GLY A 314 -23.86 13.41 0.21
C GLY A 314 -23.61 12.02 0.79
N GLU A 315 -24.35 11.66 1.85
CA GLU A 315 -24.22 10.37 2.55
C GLU A 315 -24.49 9.12 1.67
N LEU A 316 -25.10 9.30 0.49
CA LEU A 316 -25.28 8.21 -0.47
C LEU A 316 -24.04 7.97 -1.35
N GLY A 317 -23.04 8.86 -1.28
CA GLY A 317 -21.78 8.76 -2.02
C GLY A 317 -20.59 8.52 -1.11
N ARG A 318 -19.41 8.32 -1.72
CA ARG A 318 -18.17 7.99 -0.99
C ARG A 318 -17.50 9.18 -0.30
N PHE A 319 -17.73 10.40 -0.76
CA PHE A 319 -16.93 11.58 -0.38
C PHE A 319 -17.74 12.68 0.33
N ALA A 320 -18.74 12.28 1.11
CA ALA A 320 -19.65 13.16 1.84
C ALA A 320 -18.98 14.21 2.75
N PRO A 321 -17.96 13.89 3.58
CA PRO A 321 -17.43 14.84 4.57
C PRO A 321 -16.63 16.00 3.99
N GLY A 322 -16.28 15.94 2.70
CA GLY A 322 -15.51 16.96 2.01
C GLY A 322 -14.45 16.37 1.11
N LEU A 323 -13.77 17.26 0.38
CA LEU A 323 -12.73 16.89 -0.58
C LEU A 323 -11.38 17.47 -0.15
N PRO A 324 -10.28 16.71 -0.26
CA PRO A 324 -8.95 17.23 0.00
C PRO A 324 -8.51 18.21 -1.10
N LYS A 325 -7.29 18.74 -1.01
CA LYS A 325 -6.73 19.56 -2.11
C LYS A 325 -6.58 18.69 -3.36
N ILE A 326 -6.73 19.28 -4.54
CA ILE A 326 -6.55 18.57 -5.82
C ILE A 326 -5.16 17.92 -5.92
N SER A 327 -4.15 18.53 -5.32
CA SER A 327 -2.77 18.03 -5.32
C SER A 327 -2.51 16.85 -4.37
N ASP A 328 -3.52 16.36 -3.65
CA ASP A 328 -3.37 15.23 -2.71
C ASP A 328 -4.68 14.43 -2.59
N GLY A 329 -4.69 13.24 -3.18
CA GLY A 329 -5.83 12.32 -3.17
C GLY A 329 -5.88 11.32 -2.01
N GLN A 330 -4.90 11.30 -1.09
CA GLN A 330 -4.76 10.22 -0.09
C GLN A 330 -6.02 9.95 0.74
N GLN A 331 -6.67 11.02 1.23
CA GLN A 331 -7.87 10.90 2.03
C GLN A 331 -9.10 10.38 1.24
N LEU A 332 -9.12 10.53 -0.09
CA LEU A 332 -10.19 9.95 -0.91
C LEU A 332 -10.14 8.42 -0.91
N PHE A 333 -8.94 7.83 -0.88
CA PHE A 333 -8.80 6.38 -0.75
C PHE A 333 -9.27 5.87 0.63
N VAL A 334 -8.96 6.61 1.71
CA VAL A 334 -9.47 6.29 3.06
C VAL A 334 -11.01 6.27 3.06
N LEU A 335 -11.63 7.31 2.48
CA LEU A 335 -13.09 7.38 2.36
C LEU A 335 -13.68 6.28 1.47
N ASN A 336 -13.03 5.95 0.35
CA ASN A 336 -13.44 4.83 -0.49
C ASN A 336 -13.44 3.51 0.29
N GLY A 337 -12.38 3.24 1.06
CA GLY A 337 -12.29 2.08 1.93
C GLY A 337 -13.42 2.06 2.98
N LEU A 338 -13.59 3.14 3.73
CA LEU A 338 -14.63 3.25 4.76
C LEU A 338 -16.05 3.09 4.20
N SER A 339 -16.32 3.58 2.99
CA SER A 339 -17.61 3.41 2.32
C SER A 339 -17.95 1.95 2.00
N LYS A 340 -16.92 1.11 1.84
CA LYS A 340 -17.01 -0.31 1.50
C LYS A 340 -16.67 -1.23 2.68
N LEU A 341 -16.37 -0.68 3.84
CA LEU A 341 -16.04 -1.46 5.03
C LEU A 341 -17.33 -1.94 5.69
N ALA A 342 -17.50 -3.25 5.83
CA ALA A 342 -18.66 -3.84 6.47
C ALA A 342 -18.82 -3.32 7.92
N PRO A 343 -20.04 -3.35 8.51
CA PRO A 343 -20.25 -2.90 9.89
C PRO A 343 -19.35 -3.60 10.92
N ASN A 344 -19.06 -4.88 10.73
CA ASN A 344 -18.12 -5.67 11.54
C ASN A 344 -16.71 -5.72 10.94
N GLY A 345 -16.41 -4.86 9.96
CA GLY A 345 -15.20 -4.90 9.15
C GLY A 345 -14.03 -4.11 9.74
N LYS A 346 -12.81 -4.51 9.34
CA LYS A 346 -11.55 -3.86 9.72
C LYS A 346 -10.70 -3.55 8.48
N MET A 347 -10.07 -2.38 8.47
CA MET A 347 -9.25 -1.90 7.36
C MET A 347 -7.84 -1.54 7.84
N ALA A 348 -6.83 -1.94 7.07
CA ALA A 348 -5.46 -1.46 7.19
C ALA A 348 -5.08 -0.77 5.88
N ILE A 349 -4.74 0.52 5.96
CA ILE A 349 -4.37 1.32 4.79
C ILE A 349 -3.09 2.11 5.06
N ILE A 350 -2.15 2.05 4.12
CA ILE A 350 -0.91 2.81 4.23
C ILE A 350 -1.12 4.26 3.79
N GLN A 351 -0.56 5.19 4.56
CA GLN A 351 -0.63 6.62 4.35
C GLN A 351 0.77 7.26 4.46
N ASN A 352 1.00 8.35 3.73
CA ASN A 352 2.08 9.28 4.07
C ASN A 352 1.68 10.18 5.26
N GLY A 353 2.51 11.15 5.63
CA GLY A 353 2.21 12.05 6.75
C GLY A 353 1.08 13.06 6.49
N SER A 354 0.69 13.34 5.23
CA SER A 354 -0.24 14.43 4.92
C SER A 354 -1.63 14.25 5.57
N PRO A 355 -2.29 13.08 5.51
CA PRO A 355 -3.59 12.86 6.14
C PRO A 355 -3.65 13.16 7.63
N LEU A 356 -2.52 13.13 8.36
CA LEU A 356 -2.46 13.38 9.80
C LEU A 356 -2.76 14.84 10.17
N PHE A 357 -2.32 15.81 9.37
CA PHE A 357 -2.32 17.22 9.77
C PHE A 357 -2.63 18.21 8.64
N SER A 358 -2.77 17.77 7.38
CA SER A 358 -3.02 18.69 6.27
C SER A 358 -4.38 19.36 6.39
N GLY A 359 -4.47 20.63 6.00
CA GLY A 359 -5.72 21.40 6.01
C GLY A 359 -6.04 22.06 7.35
N ASP A 360 -6.65 23.25 7.26
CA ASP A 360 -7.04 24.09 8.40
C ASP A 360 -8.45 23.73 8.90
N ALA A 361 -8.86 24.26 10.05
CA ALA A 361 -10.21 24.06 10.60
C ALA A 361 -11.33 24.41 9.59
N GLY A 362 -12.31 23.51 9.45
CA GLY A 362 -13.39 23.62 8.46
C GLY A 362 -12.97 23.43 7.00
N SER A 363 -11.73 23.03 6.71
CA SER A 363 -11.32 22.61 5.37
C SER A 363 -11.61 21.12 5.17
N GLY A 364 -11.78 20.70 3.91
CA GLY A 364 -12.09 19.30 3.56
C GLY A 364 -11.17 18.28 4.26
N PRO A 365 -9.83 18.42 4.23
CA PRO A 365 -8.97 17.48 4.94
C PRO A 365 -9.21 17.34 6.44
N SER A 366 -9.54 18.47 7.09
CA SER A 366 -9.85 18.52 8.53
C SER A 366 -11.22 17.91 8.83
N GLU A 367 -12.23 18.19 7.99
CA GLU A 367 -13.56 17.60 8.11
C GLU A 367 -13.55 16.10 7.82
N ILE A 368 -12.68 15.61 6.94
CA ILE A 368 -12.51 14.16 6.71
C ILE A 368 -11.96 13.49 7.98
N ARG A 369 -10.91 14.04 8.60
CA ARG A 369 -10.40 13.51 9.87
C ARG A 369 -11.46 13.54 10.95
N ARG A 370 -12.15 14.68 11.09
CA ARG A 370 -13.27 14.86 12.01
C ARG A 370 -14.33 13.78 11.83
N TYR A 371 -14.74 13.53 10.59
CA TYR A 371 -15.74 12.52 10.26
C TYR A 371 -15.30 11.12 10.68
N ILE A 372 -14.05 10.74 10.43
CA ILE A 372 -13.53 9.43 10.82
C ILE A 372 -13.46 9.29 12.35
N LEU A 373 -13.02 10.34 13.04
CA LEU A 373 -12.85 10.38 14.49
C LEU A 373 -14.20 10.42 15.23
N GLU A 374 -15.11 11.31 14.85
CA GLU A 374 -16.44 11.43 15.48
C GLU A 374 -17.34 10.21 15.25
N ASN A 375 -17.12 9.45 14.17
CA ASN A 375 -17.77 8.14 13.98
C ASN A 375 -17.06 6.98 14.73
N ASP A 376 -16.00 7.27 15.47
CA ASP A 376 -15.19 6.30 16.21
C ASP A 376 -14.60 5.18 15.32
N TRP A 377 -14.23 5.50 14.08
CA TRP A 377 -13.73 4.48 13.13
C TRP A 377 -12.22 4.31 13.14
N LEU A 378 -11.44 5.33 13.48
CA LEU A 378 -9.99 5.22 13.54
C LEU A 378 -9.59 4.48 14.82
N ASP A 379 -9.07 3.26 14.72
CA ASP A 379 -8.71 2.43 15.87
C ASP A 379 -7.24 2.61 16.28
N ALA A 380 -6.32 2.62 15.32
CA ALA A 380 -4.93 2.87 15.58
C ALA A 380 -4.18 3.49 14.40
N ILE A 381 -3.05 4.13 14.68
CA ILE A 381 -2.06 4.52 13.68
C ILE A 381 -0.71 3.99 14.11
N VAL A 382 -0.08 3.19 13.24
CA VAL A 382 1.28 2.68 13.41
C VAL A 382 2.23 3.47 12.53
N GLN A 383 3.13 4.25 13.13
CA GLN A 383 4.22 4.92 12.43
C GLN A 383 5.36 3.93 12.16
N LEU A 384 5.71 3.74 10.89
CA LEU A 384 6.87 2.94 10.48
C LEU A 384 8.13 3.80 10.37
N GLY A 385 9.29 3.14 10.41
CA GLY A 385 10.58 3.79 10.18
C GLY A 385 10.72 4.35 8.77
N THR A 386 11.82 5.07 8.52
CA THR A 386 12.18 5.55 7.18
C THR A 386 12.76 4.42 6.33
N ASP A 387 12.79 4.62 5.02
CA ASP A 387 13.43 3.68 4.08
C ASP A 387 12.87 2.24 4.15
N MET A 388 11.57 2.12 4.42
CA MET A 388 10.84 0.84 4.45
C MET A 388 10.30 0.43 3.07
N PHE A 389 10.12 1.40 2.18
CA PHE A 389 9.56 1.21 0.84
C PHE A 389 10.63 1.36 -0.24
N MET A 390 10.41 0.73 -1.40
CA MET A 390 11.37 0.71 -2.50
C MET A 390 11.42 2.01 -3.30
N ASN A 391 10.35 2.79 -3.28
CA ASN A 391 10.18 4.04 -4.04
C ASN A 391 10.35 5.31 -3.21
N THR A 392 10.29 5.22 -1.88
CA THR A 392 10.41 6.39 -1.00
C THR A 392 11.15 6.08 0.29
N GLY A 393 11.91 7.07 0.77
CA GLY A 393 12.58 7.06 2.07
C GLY A 393 11.76 7.69 3.20
N ILE A 394 10.56 8.20 2.91
CA ILE A 394 9.74 8.87 3.93
C ILE A 394 9.25 7.91 5.01
N SER A 395 8.94 8.45 6.20
CA SER A 395 8.13 7.72 7.17
C SER A 395 6.69 7.58 6.67
N THR A 396 6.13 6.40 6.90
CA THR A 396 4.80 5.99 6.47
C THR A 396 3.99 5.49 7.66
N TYR A 397 2.68 5.47 7.50
CA TYR A 397 1.75 5.20 8.60
C TYR A 397 0.74 4.16 8.16
N ILE A 398 0.55 3.10 8.95
CA ILE A 398 -0.55 2.17 8.77
C ILE A 398 -1.71 2.68 9.61
N TRP A 399 -2.80 3.08 8.94
CA TRP A 399 -4.05 3.43 9.60
C TRP A 399 -4.90 2.17 9.72
N ILE A 400 -5.26 1.83 10.96
CA ILE A 400 -6.20 0.77 11.28
C ILE A 400 -7.56 1.41 11.56
N CYS A 401 -8.56 1.07 10.77
CA CYS A 401 -9.94 1.50 10.97
C CYS A 401 -10.83 0.29 11.28
N SER A 402 -11.78 0.45 12.20
CA SER A 402 -12.78 -0.57 12.55
C SER A 402 -14.14 0.09 12.73
N LYS A 403 -15.19 -0.53 12.18
CA LYS A 403 -16.59 -0.13 12.45
C LYS A 403 -17.21 -0.85 13.64
N ASP A 404 -16.52 -1.84 14.19
CA ASP A 404 -16.93 -2.64 15.34
C ASP A 404 -15.78 -2.71 16.35
N LYS A 405 -15.47 -1.55 16.94
CA LYS A 405 -14.46 -1.48 18.00
C LYS A 405 -14.97 -2.22 19.24
N PRO A 406 -14.15 -3.05 19.90
CA PRO A 406 -14.54 -3.63 21.18
C PRO A 406 -14.70 -2.53 22.23
N ILE A 407 -15.57 -2.76 23.22
CA ILE A 407 -15.98 -1.76 24.23
C ILE A 407 -14.79 -1.06 24.90
N HIS A 408 -13.68 -1.76 25.15
CA HIS A 408 -12.51 -1.19 25.82
C HIS A 408 -11.70 -0.21 24.93
N ARG A 409 -11.89 -0.24 23.61
CA ARG A 409 -11.28 0.66 22.61
C ARG A 409 -12.23 1.76 22.11
N ALA A 410 -13.52 1.67 22.45
CA ALA A 410 -14.52 2.65 22.02
C ALA A 410 -14.17 4.07 22.49
N GLY A 411 -14.31 5.04 21.60
CA GLY A 411 -13.98 6.46 21.81
C GLY A 411 -12.49 6.77 21.84
N LYS A 412 -11.62 5.78 21.59
CA LYS A 412 -10.16 5.90 21.73
C LYS A 412 -9.41 5.59 20.44
N VAL A 413 -8.22 6.14 20.34
CA VAL A 413 -7.24 5.86 19.27
C VAL A 413 -5.90 5.49 19.90
N GLN A 414 -5.32 4.39 19.44
CA GLN A 414 -3.96 4.00 19.79
C GLN A 414 -2.96 4.53 18.76
N LEU A 415 -1.99 5.31 19.21
CA LEU A 415 -0.83 5.69 18.41
C LEU A 415 0.33 4.77 18.78
N ILE A 416 0.98 4.18 17.78
CA ILE A 416 2.14 3.31 17.96
C ILE A 416 3.30 3.89 17.15
N ASP A 417 4.36 4.30 17.83
CA ASP A 417 5.63 4.60 17.18
C ASP A 417 6.45 3.31 17.07
N ALA A 418 6.45 2.74 15.86
CA ALA A 418 7.25 1.59 15.48
C ALA A 418 8.44 2.01 14.60
N SER A 419 8.86 3.26 14.66
CA SER A 419 9.96 3.79 13.83
C SER A 419 11.29 3.09 14.07
N HIS A 420 11.46 2.44 15.23
CA HIS A 420 12.63 1.65 15.62
C HIS A 420 12.46 0.13 15.46
N CYS A 421 11.33 -0.34 14.92
CA CYS A 421 11.05 -1.76 14.72
C CYS A 421 11.52 -2.26 13.36
N PHE A 422 12.83 -2.24 13.13
CA PHE A 422 13.42 -2.71 11.88
C PHE A 422 14.85 -3.23 12.05
N GLU A 423 15.33 -3.94 11.04
CA GLU A 423 16.75 -4.24 10.87
C GLU A 423 17.29 -3.72 9.53
N ALA A 424 18.50 -3.18 9.55
CA ALA A 424 19.13 -2.64 8.36
C ALA A 424 19.52 -3.77 7.39
N ARG A 425 19.21 -3.57 6.11
CA ARG A 425 19.54 -4.48 5.03
C ARG A 425 21.03 -4.39 4.71
N ARG A 426 21.65 -5.56 4.48
CA ARG A 426 23.00 -5.63 3.89
C ARG A 426 23.05 -5.05 2.48
N LYS A 427 21.98 -5.26 1.71
CA LYS A 427 21.82 -4.74 0.35
C LYS A 427 20.48 -4.04 0.20
N SER A 428 20.59 -2.77 -0.13
CA SER A 428 19.53 -1.87 -0.58
C SER A 428 18.69 -2.44 -1.72
N ILE A 429 17.39 -2.13 -1.70
CA ILE A 429 16.47 -2.36 -2.81
C ILE A 429 15.76 -1.03 -3.12
N GLY A 430 16.07 -0.39 -4.25
CA GLY A 430 15.57 0.98 -4.51
C GLY A 430 15.97 1.93 -3.37
N THR A 431 15.00 2.59 -2.74
CA THR A 431 15.17 3.36 -1.48
C THR A 431 15.07 2.51 -0.22
N LYS A 432 14.56 1.27 -0.27
CA LYS A 432 14.41 0.42 0.91
C LYS A 432 15.79 0.07 1.48
N ARG A 433 16.02 0.45 2.73
CA ARG A 433 17.23 0.15 3.51
C ARG A 433 16.94 -0.71 4.72
N ASN A 434 15.68 -0.83 5.12
CA ASN A 434 15.29 -1.46 6.37
C ASN A 434 14.19 -2.50 6.13
N ASP A 435 14.23 -3.61 6.88
CA ASP A 435 13.22 -4.67 6.87
C ASP A 435 12.54 -4.79 8.23
N ILE A 436 11.23 -5.05 8.23
CA ILE A 436 10.49 -5.43 9.43
C ILE A 436 10.66 -6.94 9.61
N THR A 437 11.54 -7.36 10.51
CA THR A 437 11.74 -8.79 10.80
C THR A 437 10.53 -9.37 11.54
N ASP A 438 10.39 -10.69 11.58
CA ASP A 438 9.29 -11.35 12.32
C ASP A 438 9.25 -10.88 13.78
N LYS A 439 10.41 -10.74 14.43
CA LYS A 439 10.51 -10.21 15.80
C LYS A 439 10.01 -8.77 15.92
N CYS A 440 10.29 -7.93 14.93
CA CYS A 440 9.77 -6.55 14.89
C CYS A 440 8.26 -6.55 14.68
N ARG A 441 7.76 -7.40 13.78
CA ARG A 441 6.33 -7.56 13.52
C ARG A 441 5.59 -8.00 14.78
N ASP A 442 6.08 -9.05 15.43
CA ASP A 442 5.49 -9.59 16.68
C ASP A 442 5.45 -8.52 17.78
N LEU A 443 6.50 -7.70 17.89
CA LEU A 443 6.57 -6.60 18.85
C LEU A 443 5.47 -5.56 18.60
N ILE A 444 5.28 -5.15 17.33
CA ILE A 444 4.24 -4.18 16.93
C ILE A 444 2.85 -4.76 17.15
N VAL A 445 2.60 -6.01 16.74
CA VAL A 445 1.31 -6.70 16.92
C VAL A 445 0.99 -6.86 18.40
N LYS A 446 1.99 -7.19 19.23
CA LYS A 446 1.86 -7.24 20.68
C LYS A 446 1.49 -5.88 21.27
N ALA A 447 2.15 -4.80 20.84
CA ALA A 447 1.81 -3.45 21.29
C ALA A 447 0.37 -3.08 20.95
N TYR A 448 -0.06 -3.38 19.72
CA TYR A 448 -1.41 -3.14 19.26
C TYR A 448 -2.47 -3.92 20.05
N GLY A 449 -2.25 -5.23 20.26
CA GLY A 449 -3.18 -6.10 20.99
C GLY A 449 -3.21 -5.84 22.49
N ALA A 450 -2.09 -5.46 23.11
CA ALA A 450 -2.04 -5.14 24.53
C ALA A 450 -2.89 -3.90 24.85
N PHE A 451 -2.95 -2.93 23.93
CA PHE A 451 -3.68 -1.68 24.13
C PHE A 451 -3.34 -1.01 25.47
N GLU A 452 -2.04 -0.83 25.70
CA GLU A 452 -1.50 -0.18 26.90
C GLU A 452 -0.58 0.99 26.54
N ASN A 453 -0.47 1.97 27.44
CA ASN A 453 0.51 3.05 27.36
C ASN A 453 1.89 2.54 27.80
N GLY A 454 2.94 2.79 27.02
CA GLY A 454 4.30 2.47 27.41
C GLY A 454 5.21 2.09 26.25
N THR A 455 6.44 1.74 26.58
CA THR A 455 7.45 1.27 25.61
C THR A 455 7.64 -0.22 25.75
N ILE A 456 7.60 -0.94 24.62
CA ILE A 456 7.88 -2.37 24.54
C ILE A 456 9.21 -2.54 23.82
N TYR A 457 10.17 -3.17 24.51
CA TYR A 457 11.51 -3.42 23.99
C TYR A 457 11.58 -4.80 23.35
N GLY A 458 12.24 -4.88 22.20
CA GLY A 458 12.63 -6.12 21.55
C GLY A 458 13.86 -6.74 22.21
N GLU A 459 14.23 -7.93 21.78
CA GLU A 459 15.40 -8.66 22.32
C GLU A 459 16.75 -8.02 21.95
N LYS A 460 16.79 -7.25 20.86
CA LYS A 460 18.00 -6.62 20.33
C LYS A 460 18.00 -5.14 20.68
N ASP A 461 19.15 -4.66 21.16
CA ASP A 461 19.34 -3.24 21.49
C ASP A 461 18.94 -2.34 20.31
N GLY A 462 18.20 -1.28 20.63
CA GLY A 462 17.69 -0.31 19.65
C GLY A 462 16.38 -0.71 18.96
N ILE A 463 15.86 -1.92 19.16
CA ILE A 463 14.54 -2.33 18.68
C ILE A 463 13.51 -2.10 19.78
N TYR A 464 12.58 -1.18 19.56
CA TYR A 464 11.46 -0.92 20.46
C TYR A 464 10.29 -0.30 19.71
N CYS A 465 9.10 -0.36 20.32
CA CYS A 465 7.97 0.47 19.92
C CYS A 465 7.35 1.14 21.15
N GLN A 466 6.81 2.35 20.96
CA GLN A 466 6.09 3.06 22.01
C GLN A 466 4.61 3.14 21.63
N SER A 467 3.74 2.81 22.58
CA SER A 467 2.28 2.86 22.43
C SER A 467 1.71 3.95 23.33
N LYS A 468 0.82 4.77 22.79
CA LYS A 468 0.08 5.81 23.52
C LYS A 468 -1.39 5.79 23.12
N ILE A 469 -2.29 5.90 24.07
CA ILE A 469 -3.75 5.83 23.87
C ILE A 469 -4.34 7.16 24.25
N PHE A 470 -5.17 7.69 23.36
CA PHE A 470 -5.83 8.97 23.52
C PHE A 470 -7.33 8.82 23.33
N ASP A 471 -8.09 9.63 24.06
CA ASP A 471 -9.50 9.86 23.73
C ASP A 471 -9.58 10.65 22.42
N THR A 472 -10.61 10.37 21.64
CA THR A 472 -10.80 10.94 20.29
C THR A 472 -10.82 12.48 20.30
N GLU A 473 -11.31 13.09 21.38
CA GLU A 473 -11.40 14.54 21.55
C GLU A 473 -10.03 15.22 21.63
N GLU A 474 -8.97 14.51 22.04
CA GLU A 474 -7.59 15.03 22.13
C GLU A 474 -7.00 15.44 20.77
N PHE A 475 -7.58 14.95 19.67
CA PHE A 475 -7.15 15.29 18.31
C PHE A 475 -7.89 16.50 17.75
N GLY A 476 -8.93 16.97 18.44
CA GLY A 476 -9.72 18.11 18.00
C GLY A 476 -9.27 19.41 18.65
N TYR A 477 -9.48 20.50 17.92
CA TYR A 477 -9.28 21.86 18.42
C TYR A 477 -10.36 22.81 17.88
N GLN A 478 -10.59 23.90 18.60
CA GLN A 478 -11.36 25.05 18.16
C GLN A 478 -10.37 26.12 17.70
N LYS A 479 -10.40 26.43 16.41
CA LYS A 479 -9.69 27.58 15.86
C LYS A 479 -10.52 28.83 16.11
N ILE A 480 -10.13 29.62 17.08
CA ILE A 480 -10.79 30.89 17.41
C ILE A 480 -10.15 32.03 16.63
N VAL A 481 -10.94 33.02 16.24
CA VAL A 481 -10.43 34.27 15.67
C VAL A 481 -10.37 35.31 16.77
N VAL A 482 -9.16 35.82 17.02
CA VAL A 482 -8.89 36.87 17.99
C VAL A 482 -8.90 38.20 17.27
N GLU A 483 -9.86 39.06 17.60
CA GLU A 483 -9.94 40.41 17.07
C GLU A 483 -9.43 41.39 18.13
N GLN A 484 -8.72 42.42 17.66
CA GLN A 484 -8.27 43.54 18.49
C GLN A 484 -8.91 44.84 17.99
N PRO A 485 -9.13 45.84 18.87
CA PRO A 485 -9.80 47.07 18.48
C PRO A 485 -8.88 47.94 17.62
N GLN A 486 -9.45 48.54 16.57
CA GLN A 486 -8.82 49.62 15.84
C GLN A 486 -8.76 50.87 16.71
N LYS A 487 -7.61 51.54 16.72
CA LYS A 487 -7.39 52.77 17.48
C LYS A 487 -7.25 53.97 16.56
N ASP A 488 -7.70 55.13 17.01
CA ASP A 488 -7.51 56.40 16.30
C ASP A 488 -6.12 57.00 16.55
N GLU A 489 -5.85 58.18 15.99
CA GLU A 489 -4.56 58.88 16.14
C GLU A 489 -4.20 59.22 17.60
N ASN A 490 -5.20 59.24 18.50
CA ASN A 490 -5.01 59.50 19.93
C ASN A 490 -4.88 58.22 20.76
N GLY A 491 -5.00 57.04 20.12
CA GLY A 491 -4.97 55.74 20.79
C GLY A 491 -6.32 55.32 21.39
N GLU A 492 -7.42 56.00 21.08
CA GLU A 492 -8.76 55.63 21.55
C GLU A 492 -9.41 54.58 20.63
N ILE A 493 -10.17 53.65 21.22
CA ILE A 493 -10.87 52.61 20.46
C ILE A 493 -11.95 53.23 19.56
N ILE A 494 -11.88 52.92 18.28
CA ILE A 494 -12.91 53.31 17.31
C ILE A 494 -14.15 52.43 17.49
N LEU A 495 -15.29 53.06 17.78
CA LEU A 495 -16.58 52.38 17.95
C LEU A 495 -17.49 52.62 16.73
N LYS A 496 -18.15 51.56 16.27
CA LYS A 496 -19.23 51.64 15.26
C LYS A 496 -20.49 51.01 15.82
N LYS A 497 -21.57 51.80 15.92
CA LYS A 497 -22.84 51.40 16.57
C LYS A 497 -22.63 50.85 17.99
N GLY A 498 -21.71 51.44 18.75
CA GLY A 498 -21.41 51.05 20.13
C GLY A 498 -20.58 49.78 20.30
N LYS A 499 -20.06 49.19 19.22
CA LYS A 499 -19.15 48.04 19.27
C LYS A 499 -17.75 48.43 18.77
N PRO A 500 -16.67 47.90 19.36
CA PRO A 500 -15.32 48.04 18.83
C PRO A 500 -15.25 47.62 17.36
N VAL A 501 -14.60 48.44 16.55
CA VAL A 501 -14.25 48.08 15.18
C VAL A 501 -12.97 47.24 15.23
N ALA A 502 -12.98 46.07 14.60
CA ALA A 502 -11.79 45.22 14.56
C ALA A 502 -10.70 45.80 13.66
N ASP A 503 -9.46 45.81 14.14
CA ASP A 503 -8.28 46.07 13.33
C ASP A 503 -7.87 44.80 12.59
N VAL A 504 -8.06 44.79 11.28
CA VAL A 504 -7.73 43.64 10.43
C VAL A 504 -6.23 43.31 10.45
N SER A 505 -5.36 44.29 10.74
CA SER A 505 -3.91 44.10 10.78
C SER A 505 -3.42 43.43 12.07
N LEU A 506 -4.22 43.49 13.14
CA LEU A 506 -3.92 42.89 14.45
C LEU A 506 -4.74 41.63 14.72
N ARG A 507 -5.53 41.18 13.75
CA ARG A 507 -6.29 39.94 13.84
C ARG A 507 -5.34 38.76 13.89
N ASP A 508 -5.61 37.85 14.81
CA ASP A 508 -4.88 36.59 14.93
C ASP A 508 -5.83 35.39 15.07
N THR A 509 -5.27 34.19 15.11
CA THR A 509 -6.02 32.96 15.35
C THR A 509 -5.30 32.07 16.34
N GLU A 510 -6.03 31.53 17.30
CA GLU A 510 -5.52 30.55 18.25
C GLU A 510 -6.18 29.19 18.05
N LYS A 511 -5.44 28.12 18.36
CA LYS A 511 -5.96 26.75 18.37
C LYS A 511 -6.13 26.29 19.82
N VAL A 512 -7.37 26.26 20.29
CA VAL A 512 -7.70 25.76 21.64
C VAL A 512 -8.05 24.27 21.55
N PRO A 513 -7.39 23.36 22.28
CA PRO A 513 -7.78 21.95 22.32
C PRO A 513 -9.26 21.77 22.67
N LEU A 514 -9.95 20.75 22.14
CA LEU A 514 -11.35 20.48 22.53
C LEU A 514 -11.50 20.06 23.99
N THR A 515 -10.41 19.61 24.62
CA THR A 515 -10.34 19.25 26.03
C THR A 515 -10.21 20.45 26.97
N GLU A 516 -10.13 21.67 26.42
CA GLU A 516 -9.99 22.91 27.19
C GLU A 516 -11.11 23.91 26.85
N GLU A 517 -11.61 24.61 27.87
CA GLU A 517 -12.60 25.67 27.70
C GLU A 517 -11.97 26.92 27.07
N ILE A 518 -12.61 27.45 26.02
CA ILE A 518 -12.08 28.57 25.23
C ILE A 518 -11.83 29.79 26.12
N GLU A 519 -12.74 30.11 27.03
CA GLU A 519 -12.65 31.28 27.88
C GLU A 519 -11.48 31.20 28.88
N GLU A 520 -11.14 29.99 29.33
CA GLU A 520 -10.00 29.78 30.24
C GLU A 520 -8.68 29.93 29.50
N TYR A 521 -8.56 29.28 28.34
CA TYR A 521 -7.41 29.44 27.45
C TYR A 521 -7.20 30.92 27.09
N PHE A 522 -8.26 31.61 26.65
CA PHE A 522 -8.19 33.00 26.20
C PHE A 522 -7.72 33.95 27.31
N LYS A 523 -8.18 33.73 28.55
CA LYS A 523 -7.72 34.51 29.71
C LYS A 523 -6.26 34.25 30.07
N ARG A 524 -5.77 33.03 29.86
CA ARG A 524 -4.41 32.62 30.22
C ARG A 524 -3.38 33.01 29.17
N GLU A 525 -3.68 32.75 27.90
CA GLU A 525 -2.70 32.85 26.80
C GLU A 525 -2.84 34.14 25.97
N VAL A 526 -4.04 34.73 25.88
CA VAL A 526 -4.27 35.89 24.99
C VAL A 526 -4.35 37.21 25.76
N LEU A 527 -5.24 37.31 26.75
CA LEU A 527 -5.50 38.56 27.47
C LEU A 527 -4.27 39.18 28.18
N PRO A 528 -3.26 38.43 28.68
CA PRO A 528 -2.06 39.04 29.25
C PRO A 528 -1.23 39.86 28.25
N TYR A 529 -1.31 39.52 26.96
CA TYR A 529 -0.59 40.19 25.88
C TYR A 529 -1.48 41.14 25.08
N ALA A 530 -2.79 40.86 24.99
CA ALA A 530 -3.78 41.69 24.30
C ALA A 530 -5.05 41.90 25.17
N PRO A 531 -5.02 42.81 26.15
CA PRO A 531 -6.09 42.96 27.15
C PRO A 531 -7.45 43.39 26.59
N GLU A 532 -7.47 44.03 25.43
CA GLU A 532 -8.68 44.55 24.78
C GLU A 532 -9.20 43.61 23.67
N ALA A 533 -8.57 42.44 23.50
CA ALA A 533 -8.97 41.47 22.50
C ALA A 533 -10.30 40.79 22.83
N TRP A 534 -11.03 40.36 21.80
CA TRP A 534 -12.21 39.52 21.95
C TRP A 534 -12.25 38.42 20.88
N ILE A 535 -13.08 37.41 21.13
CA ILE A 535 -13.25 36.28 20.23
C ILE A 535 -14.38 36.56 19.25
N ASP A 536 -14.14 36.36 17.95
CA ASP A 536 -15.21 36.32 16.95
C ASP A 536 -15.78 34.90 16.83
N GLU A 537 -16.75 34.59 17.69
CA GLU A 537 -17.41 33.27 17.77
C GLU A 537 -17.97 32.79 16.42
N LYS A 538 -18.39 33.71 15.54
CA LYS A 538 -18.95 33.36 14.23
C LYS A 538 -17.90 32.80 13.27
N LYS A 539 -16.62 33.11 13.51
CA LYS A 539 -15.50 32.61 12.74
C LYS A 539 -14.78 31.45 13.42
N THR A 540 -15.18 31.09 14.64
CA THR A 540 -14.65 29.92 15.33
C THR A 540 -15.03 28.67 14.57
N LYS A 541 -14.04 27.82 14.29
CA LYS A 541 -14.23 26.56 13.56
C LYS A 541 -13.59 25.41 14.30
N LYS A 542 -14.22 24.24 14.26
CA LYS A 542 -13.59 23.01 14.72
C LYS A 542 -12.61 22.51 13.66
N GLY A 543 -11.49 21.98 14.11
CA GLY A 543 -10.49 21.31 13.29
C GLY A 543 -9.95 20.09 14.00
N TYR A 544 -9.38 19.17 13.24
CA TYR A 544 -8.76 17.96 13.77
C TYR A 544 -7.35 17.79 13.18
N GLU A 545 -6.42 17.35 14.00
CA GLU A 545 -5.04 17.02 13.62
C GLU A 545 -4.48 15.91 14.53
N ILE A 546 -3.64 15.05 13.97
CA ILE A 546 -2.98 13.94 14.68
C ILE A 546 -1.47 14.14 14.59
N PRO A 547 -0.89 15.08 15.38
CA PRO A 547 0.53 15.39 15.30
C PRO A 547 1.36 14.29 15.99
N MET A 548 1.62 13.19 15.28
CA MET A 548 2.42 12.06 15.78
C MET A 548 3.72 12.52 16.45
N THR A 549 4.50 13.39 15.79
CA THR A 549 5.76 13.89 16.34
C THR A 549 5.60 14.61 17.68
N ARG A 550 4.49 15.33 17.91
CA ARG A 550 4.21 16.00 19.19
C ARG A 550 3.93 15.00 20.30
N TYR A 551 3.20 13.93 20.01
CA TYR A 551 2.83 12.94 21.02
C TYR A 551 4.00 12.06 21.44
N PHE A 552 4.98 11.83 20.55
CA PHE A 552 6.17 11.01 20.83
C PHE A 552 7.43 11.83 21.10
N TYR A 553 7.33 13.17 21.15
CA TYR A 553 8.45 14.02 21.49
C TYR A 553 8.85 13.82 22.96
N GLU A 554 10.09 13.39 23.18
CA GLU A 554 10.73 13.40 24.49
C GLU A 554 11.72 14.58 24.54
N TYR A 555 11.49 15.50 25.49
CA TYR A 555 12.41 16.61 25.70
C TYR A 555 13.75 16.08 26.25
N GLN A 556 14.79 16.13 25.42
CA GLN A 556 16.15 15.92 25.87
C GLN A 556 16.73 17.25 26.33
N ALA A 557 16.85 17.42 27.65
CA ALA A 557 17.58 18.55 28.19
C ALA A 557 19.02 18.51 27.63
N PRO A 558 19.55 19.63 27.10
CA PRO A 558 20.95 19.67 26.71
C PRO A 558 21.83 19.30 27.91
N GLU A 559 22.85 18.48 27.66
CA GLU A 559 23.84 18.09 28.67
C GLU A 559 24.44 19.35 29.31
N PRO A 560 24.59 19.41 30.65
CA PRO A 560 25.19 20.56 31.31
C PRO A 560 26.58 20.86 30.74
N VAL A 561 26.88 22.15 30.55
CA VAL A 561 28.15 22.60 29.94
C VAL A 561 29.36 22.10 30.73
N GLU A 562 29.20 21.95 32.04
CA GLU A 562 30.22 21.43 32.95
C GLU A 562 30.56 19.96 32.66
N GLU A 563 29.58 19.11 32.33
CA GLU A 563 29.80 17.70 32.00
C GLU A 563 30.46 17.55 30.61
N ILE A 564 30.06 18.39 29.65
CA ILE A 564 30.70 18.47 28.33
C ILE A 564 32.17 18.87 28.48
N ALA A 565 32.48 19.86 29.35
CA ALA A 565 33.84 20.32 29.59
C ALA A 565 34.73 19.24 30.23
N VAL A 566 34.20 18.47 31.19
CA VAL A 566 34.91 17.33 31.79
C VAL A 566 35.21 16.27 30.73
N ARG A 567 34.22 15.87 29.93
CA ARG A 567 34.40 14.85 28.88
C ARG A 567 35.38 15.31 27.80
N LEU A 568 35.34 16.59 27.39
CA LEU A 568 36.32 17.16 26.46
C LEU A 568 37.74 17.11 27.02
N HIS A 569 37.90 17.44 28.31
CA HIS A 569 39.19 17.38 28.97
C HIS A 569 39.72 15.94 29.09
N GLU A 570 38.85 14.97 29.39
CA GLU A 570 39.20 13.55 29.40
C GLU A 570 39.63 13.06 28.01
N LEU A 571 38.90 13.45 26.95
CA LEU A 571 39.27 13.16 25.56
C LEU A 571 40.59 13.83 25.17
N GLU A 572 40.84 15.07 25.58
CA GLU A 572 42.13 15.75 25.36
C GLU A 572 43.27 15.00 26.02
N LEU A 573 43.10 14.55 27.27
CA LEU A 573 44.10 13.75 27.99
C LEU A 573 44.33 12.40 27.31
N ASP A 574 43.28 11.75 26.83
CA ASP A 574 43.38 10.45 26.15
C ASP A 574 44.07 10.57 24.79
N ILE A 575 43.73 11.62 24.01
CA ILE A 575 44.43 11.97 22.76
C ILE A 575 45.89 12.30 23.02
N GLN A 576 46.18 13.08 24.06
CA GLN A 576 47.55 13.48 24.40
C GLN A 576 48.38 12.28 24.86
N SER A 577 47.80 11.38 25.65
CA SER A 577 48.45 10.11 26.03
C SER A 577 48.72 9.22 24.82
N SER A 578 47.78 9.17 23.86
CA SER A 578 47.92 8.40 22.62
C SER A 578 48.99 8.98 21.71
N LEU A 579 49.11 10.32 21.63
CA LEU A 579 50.15 11.02 20.89
C LEU A 579 51.53 10.84 21.53
N ASP A 580 51.63 10.93 22.86
CA ASP A 580 52.88 10.67 23.59
C ASP A 580 53.32 9.20 23.43
N ALA A 581 52.39 8.24 23.38
CA ALA A 581 52.73 6.85 23.07
C ALA A 581 53.20 6.65 21.61
N LEU A 582 52.73 7.48 20.67
CA LEU A 582 53.09 7.41 19.24
C LEU A 582 54.39 8.14 18.88
N PHE A 583 54.70 9.23 19.61
CA PHE A 583 55.79 10.15 19.25
C PHE A 583 56.79 10.39 20.39
N GLY A 584 56.54 9.87 21.60
CA GLY A 584 57.27 10.17 22.83
C GLY A 584 58.38 9.19 23.23
N GLU A 585 58.93 8.41 22.29
CA GLU A 585 60.25 7.78 22.50
C GLU A 585 61.23 8.15 21.38
N LYS A 586 62.19 8.99 21.74
CA LYS A 586 63.54 8.99 21.17
C LYS A 586 64.58 9.12 22.27
#